data_AF-A0AA38L9L1-F1
#
_entry.id   AF-A0AA38L9L1-F1
#
_cell.length_a   1.000
_cell.length_b   1.000
_cell.length_c   1.000
_cell.angle_alpha   90.00
_cell.angle_beta   90.00
_cell.angle_gamma   90.00
#
_symmetry.space_group_name_H-M   'P 1'
#
loop_
_entity.id
_entity.type
_entity.pdbx_description
1 polymer ?
#
loop_
_entity_poly.entity_id
_entity_poly.type
_entity_poly.pdbx_seq_one_letter_code
_entity_poly.pdbx_strand_id
1 'polypeptide(L)'
;MKKYAFDVGIHSIFGRLDGAYKEDLNKYYHILEKGYNSMPLNLPGTRFNKSIKARKKLSDILSKIITERRDTNVLHKDLLQSLMASRDERGEGLKEEQITDNVIGVLFAAQDTTATVLTWVVKFLSEYPALLDAVTVEQESVKRSKDNEDSLTLADTKKMPLTTRVRLTSYLIPKGWKVMPLFRNIHHNPEFFPDPHNFDTSRFKVPPKPNTFMPFGNGAHSCPGNRLAHTEIFILVHHLTTKFRWKVVGRENGIEYGPFPIPKQGLPIM
;
A
#
# COMPACT_ATOMS: atom_id res chain seq x y z
N MET A 1 0.72 4.43 -11.35
CA MET A 1 0.23 3.51 -10.30
C MET A 1 -0.87 4.05 -9.38
N LYS A 2 -0.86 5.31 -8.87
CA LYS A 2 -1.85 5.78 -7.86
C LYS A 2 -3.33 5.39 -8.12
N LYS A 3 -3.85 5.55 -9.34
CA LYS A 3 -5.23 5.15 -9.70
C LYS A 3 -5.52 3.66 -9.44
N TYR A 4 -4.59 2.76 -9.74
CA TYR A 4 -4.77 1.32 -9.51
C TYR A 4 -4.89 1.00 -8.02
N ALA A 5 -3.96 1.50 -7.20
CA ALA A 5 -3.99 1.27 -5.75
C ALA A 5 -5.21 1.92 -5.07
N PHE A 6 -5.65 3.10 -5.54
CA PHE A 6 -6.91 3.69 -5.10
C PHE A 6 -8.12 2.82 -5.48
N ASP A 7 -8.19 2.35 -6.73
CA ASP A 7 -9.28 1.53 -7.21
C ASP A 7 -9.38 0.18 -6.47
N VAL A 8 -8.25 -0.46 -6.18
CA VAL A 8 -8.20 -1.68 -5.34
C VAL A 8 -8.51 -1.38 -3.87
N GLY A 9 -8.06 -0.24 -3.34
CA GLY A 9 -8.42 0.23 -2.00
C GLY A 9 -9.93 0.44 -1.84
N ILE A 10 -10.56 1.15 -2.78
CA ILE A 10 -12.02 1.32 -2.84
C ILE A 10 -12.72 -0.05 -2.92
N HIS A 11 -12.25 -0.96 -3.78
CA HIS A 11 -12.85 -2.29 -3.91
C HIS A 11 -12.72 -3.13 -2.62
N SER A 12 -11.59 -3.03 -1.93
CA SER A 12 -11.34 -3.75 -0.66
C SER A 12 -12.18 -3.22 0.50
N ILE A 13 -12.49 -1.91 0.49
CA ILE A 13 -13.27 -1.26 1.55
C ILE A 13 -14.78 -1.40 1.32
N PHE A 14 -15.24 -1.19 0.09
CA PHE A 14 -16.67 -1.03 -0.25
C PHE A 14 -17.22 -2.08 -1.22
N GLY A 15 -16.40 -3.05 -1.66
CA GLY A 15 -16.82 -4.03 -2.67
C GLY A 15 -17.15 -3.34 -4.00
N ARG A 16 -18.38 -3.51 -4.48
CA ARG A 16 -18.91 -2.73 -5.61
C ARG A 16 -19.56 -1.45 -5.06
N LEU A 17 -18.91 -0.30 -5.30
CA LEU A 17 -19.40 1.03 -4.96
C LEU A 17 -19.86 1.75 -6.24
N ASP A 18 -20.84 2.65 -6.10
CA ASP A 18 -21.30 3.50 -7.20
C ASP A 18 -20.18 4.43 -7.74
N GLY A 19 -20.27 4.75 -9.03
CA GLY A 19 -19.30 5.61 -9.73
C GLY A 19 -19.20 7.02 -9.15
N ALA A 20 -20.33 7.66 -8.84
CA ALA A 20 -20.34 9.02 -8.29
C ALA A 20 -19.73 9.05 -6.88
N TYR A 21 -20.04 8.06 -6.03
CA TYR A 21 -19.39 7.93 -4.72
C TYR A 21 -17.88 7.72 -4.85
N LYS A 22 -17.42 6.87 -5.78
CA LYS A 22 -16.00 6.66 -6.04
C LYS A 22 -15.28 7.94 -6.51
N GLU A 23 -15.91 8.72 -7.38
CA GLU A 23 -15.34 9.98 -7.89
C GLU A 23 -15.23 11.07 -6.80
N ASP A 24 -16.28 11.27 -5.99
CA ASP A 24 -16.26 12.27 -4.92
C ASP A 24 -15.29 11.85 -3.79
N LEU A 25 -15.20 10.55 -3.45
CA LEU A 25 -14.19 10.03 -2.53
C LEU A 25 -12.76 10.32 -3.03
N ASN A 26 -12.46 10.02 -4.30
CA ASN A 26 -11.14 10.28 -4.92
C ASN A 26 -10.78 11.78 -4.85
N LYS A 27 -11.73 12.64 -5.25
CA LYS A 27 -11.62 14.10 -5.27
C LYS A 27 -11.32 14.68 -3.89
N TYR A 28 -12.06 14.31 -2.84
CA TYR A 28 -11.79 14.82 -1.49
C TYR A 28 -10.57 14.15 -0.83
N TYR A 29 -10.30 12.87 -1.12
CA TYR A 29 -9.06 12.21 -0.67
C TYR A 29 -7.81 12.95 -1.17
N HIS A 30 -7.75 13.29 -2.45
CA HIS A 30 -6.58 13.97 -3.04
C HIS A 30 -6.38 15.42 -2.50
N ILE A 31 -7.43 16.03 -1.92
CA ILE A 31 -7.32 17.30 -1.18
C ILE A 31 -6.80 17.06 0.25
N LEU A 32 -7.24 15.97 0.90
CA LEU A 32 -6.77 15.55 2.22
C LEU A 32 -5.27 15.17 2.20
N GLU A 33 -4.84 14.36 1.25
CA GLU A 33 -3.45 13.95 0.96
C GLU A 33 -2.48 15.15 0.98
N LYS A 34 -2.83 16.20 0.23
CA LYS A 34 -2.01 17.41 0.05
C LYS A 34 -1.92 18.29 1.29
N GLY A 35 -2.86 18.15 2.23
CA GLY A 35 -2.84 18.89 3.50
C GLY A 35 -2.19 18.11 4.65
N TYR A 36 -2.22 16.78 4.63
CA TYR A 36 -1.56 15.93 5.64
C TYR A 36 -0.06 16.24 5.75
N ASN A 37 0.62 16.36 4.60
CA ASN A 37 2.06 16.68 4.51
C ASN A 37 2.34 18.20 4.44
N SER A 38 1.48 19.03 5.03
CA SER A 38 1.62 20.49 5.01
C SER A 38 1.72 21.07 6.42
N MET A 39 2.28 22.29 6.54
CA MET A 39 2.39 22.97 7.82
C MET A 39 0.98 23.19 8.44
N PRO A 40 0.75 22.85 9.73
CA PRO A 40 -0.59 22.73 10.32
C PRO A 40 -1.28 24.07 10.65
N LEU A 41 -1.23 25.03 9.73
CA LEU A 41 -1.88 26.33 9.85
C LEU A 41 -3.33 26.26 9.35
N ASN A 42 -4.30 26.29 10.27
CA ASN A 42 -5.73 26.29 9.94
C ASN A 42 -6.26 27.68 9.50
N LEU A 43 -5.57 28.33 8.57
CA LEU A 43 -5.95 29.63 8.01
C LEU A 43 -6.63 29.46 6.63
N PRO A 44 -7.59 30.31 6.26
CA PRO A 44 -8.24 30.25 4.94
C PRO A 44 -7.23 30.19 3.79
N GLY A 45 -7.45 29.27 2.85
CA GLY A 45 -6.60 29.09 1.67
C GLY A 45 -5.42 28.12 1.82
N THR A 46 -4.95 27.84 3.04
CA THR A 46 -3.84 26.88 3.26
C THR A 46 -4.22 25.45 2.85
N ARG A 47 -3.21 24.61 2.60
CA ARG A 47 -3.44 23.18 2.32
C ARG A 47 -4.09 22.47 3.51
N PHE A 48 -3.70 22.80 4.75
CA PHE A 48 -4.25 22.24 5.98
C PHE A 48 -5.72 22.64 6.24
N ASN A 49 -6.12 23.90 6.00
CA ASN A 49 -7.52 24.30 6.08
C ASN A 49 -8.39 23.62 5.01
N LYS A 50 -7.84 23.43 3.80
CA LYS A 50 -8.48 22.68 2.71
C LYS A 50 -8.64 21.20 3.05
N SER A 51 -7.65 20.55 3.67
CA SER A 51 -7.75 19.14 4.08
C SER A 51 -8.70 18.92 5.25
N ILE A 52 -8.82 19.85 6.21
CA ILE A 52 -9.86 19.79 7.26
C ILE A 52 -11.26 19.80 6.63
N LYS A 53 -11.50 20.72 5.68
CA LYS A 53 -12.77 20.79 4.93
C LYS A 53 -13.03 19.53 4.10
N ALA A 54 -11.99 18.98 3.47
CA ALA A 54 -12.08 17.74 2.70
C ALA A 54 -12.33 16.51 3.59
N ARG A 55 -11.73 16.41 4.79
CA ARG A 55 -12.02 15.36 5.76
C ARG A 55 -13.49 15.39 6.17
N LYS A 56 -14.05 16.57 6.48
CA LYS A 56 -15.50 16.67 6.74
C LYS A 56 -16.33 16.18 5.54
N LYS A 57 -15.95 16.53 4.30
CA LYS A 57 -16.68 16.05 3.12
C LYS A 57 -16.56 14.53 2.92
N LEU A 58 -15.42 13.92 3.24
CA LEU A 58 -15.28 12.46 3.27
C LEU A 58 -16.19 11.85 4.34
N SER A 59 -16.25 12.42 5.55
CA SER A 59 -17.19 11.99 6.60
C SER A 59 -18.66 12.12 6.15
N ASP A 60 -19.05 13.26 5.57
CA ASP A 60 -20.40 13.49 5.03
C ASP A 60 -20.80 12.43 3.97
N ILE A 61 -19.83 11.93 3.18
CA ILE A 61 -20.03 10.86 2.18
C ILE A 61 -20.10 9.48 2.85
N LEU A 62 -19.20 9.20 3.79
CA LEU A 62 -19.12 7.90 4.45
C LEU A 62 -20.34 7.61 5.33
N SER A 63 -20.87 8.61 6.03
CA SER A 63 -22.15 8.48 6.75
C SER A 63 -23.31 8.12 5.81
N LYS A 64 -23.38 8.65 4.58
CA LYS A 64 -24.42 8.24 3.61
C LYS A 64 -24.28 6.78 3.21
N ILE A 65 -23.08 6.35 2.82
CA ILE A 65 -22.81 4.96 2.43
C ILE A 65 -23.09 4.00 3.59
N ILE A 66 -22.82 4.42 4.84
CA ILE A 66 -23.13 3.65 6.05
C ILE A 66 -24.65 3.57 6.29
N THR A 67 -25.39 4.66 6.15
CA THR A 67 -26.86 4.67 6.29
C THR A 67 -27.54 3.82 5.20
N GLU A 68 -27.19 4.04 3.93
CA GLU A 68 -27.68 3.23 2.79
C GLU A 68 -27.47 1.73 3.06
N ARG A 69 -26.30 1.34 3.56
CA ARG A 69 -25.98 -0.06 3.94
C ARG A 69 -26.72 -0.59 5.16
N ARG A 70 -27.17 0.26 6.09
CA ARG A 70 -28.04 -0.15 7.20
C ARG A 70 -29.48 -0.37 6.74
N ASP A 71 -29.93 0.47 5.80
CA ASP A 71 -31.29 0.43 5.26
C ASP A 71 -31.46 -0.73 4.25
N THR A 72 -30.39 -1.11 3.53
CA THR A 72 -30.38 -2.33 2.70
C THR A 72 -30.04 -3.58 3.50
N ASN A 73 -30.90 -4.60 3.46
CA ASN A 73 -30.64 -5.90 4.11
C ASN A 73 -29.70 -6.81 3.28
N VAL A 74 -28.60 -6.24 2.76
CA VAL A 74 -27.65 -6.89 1.83
C VAL A 74 -26.37 -7.30 2.58
N LEU A 75 -26.00 -8.59 2.49
CA LEU A 75 -24.77 -9.08 3.13
C LEU A 75 -23.53 -8.76 2.28
N HIS A 76 -22.90 -7.64 2.59
CA HIS A 76 -21.59 -7.27 2.06
C HIS A 76 -20.46 -8.13 2.65
N LYS A 77 -19.37 -8.34 1.88
CA LYS A 77 -18.16 -9.08 2.29
C LYS A 77 -16.91 -8.22 2.07
N ASP A 78 -16.88 -7.06 2.72
CA ASP A 78 -15.83 -6.04 2.61
C ASP A 78 -15.45 -5.47 3.98
N LEU A 79 -14.43 -4.60 4.02
CA LEU A 79 -13.94 -4.03 5.27
C LEU A 79 -14.98 -3.13 5.95
N LEU A 80 -15.77 -2.35 5.19
CA LEU A 80 -16.78 -1.48 5.79
C LEU A 80 -17.85 -2.29 6.54
N GLN A 81 -18.34 -3.38 5.94
CA GLN A 81 -19.27 -4.28 6.62
C GLN A 81 -18.63 -4.93 7.86
N SER A 82 -17.35 -5.30 7.76
CA SER A 82 -16.60 -5.87 8.88
C SER A 82 -16.47 -4.87 10.04
N LEU A 83 -16.27 -3.58 9.77
CA LEU A 83 -16.24 -2.52 10.78
C LEU A 83 -17.63 -2.27 11.39
N MET A 84 -18.69 -2.24 10.58
CA MET A 84 -20.08 -2.08 11.05
C MET A 84 -20.56 -3.28 11.91
N ALA A 85 -20.12 -4.49 11.58
CA ALA A 85 -20.42 -5.72 12.32
C ALA A 85 -19.51 -5.93 13.53
N SER A 86 -18.35 -5.25 13.61
CA SER A 86 -17.38 -5.43 14.69
C SER A 86 -17.97 -5.12 16.07
N ARG A 87 -17.56 -5.91 17.07
CA ARG A 87 -17.92 -5.75 18.49
C ARG A 87 -16.68 -5.96 19.34
N ASP A 88 -16.58 -5.27 20.47
CA ASP A 88 -15.51 -5.46 21.45
C ASP A 88 -15.81 -6.61 22.43
N GLU A 89 -14.94 -6.79 23.44
CA GLU A 89 -15.06 -7.82 24.49
C GLU A 89 -16.33 -7.68 25.36
N ARG A 90 -17.03 -6.54 25.28
CA ARG A 90 -18.28 -6.24 26.02
C ARG A 90 -19.52 -6.37 25.13
N GLY A 91 -19.33 -6.56 23.82
CA GLY A 91 -20.41 -6.50 22.83
C GLY A 91 -20.74 -5.07 22.36
N GLU A 92 -19.93 -4.05 22.68
CA GLU A 92 -20.10 -2.70 22.16
C GLU A 92 -19.59 -2.61 20.71
N GLY A 93 -20.34 -1.95 19.82
CA GLY A 93 -19.95 -1.73 18.43
C GLY A 93 -19.21 -0.40 18.22
N LEU A 94 -18.38 -0.32 17.17
CA LEU A 94 -17.73 0.94 16.80
C LEU A 94 -18.75 2.04 16.49
N LYS A 95 -18.51 3.24 17.03
CA LYS A 95 -19.27 4.45 16.68
C LYS A 95 -19.01 4.81 15.22
N GLU A 96 -19.98 5.46 14.57
CA GLU A 96 -19.88 5.82 13.16
C GLU A 96 -18.68 6.73 12.84
N GLU A 97 -18.33 7.63 13.75
CA GLU A 97 -17.12 8.45 13.68
C GLU A 97 -15.85 7.60 13.66
N GLN A 98 -15.79 6.53 14.47
CA GLN A 98 -14.66 5.60 14.51
C GLN A 98 -14.59 4.74 13.25
N ILE A 99 -15.73 4.28 12.72
CA ILE A 99 -15.79 3.55 11.44
C ILE A 99 -15.27 4.47 10.31
N THR A 100 -15.77 5.70 10.26
CA THR A 100 -15.40 6.74 9.29
C THR A 100 -13.90 7.03 9.33
N ASP A 101 -13.33 7.27 10.51
CA ASP A 101 -11.91 7.56 10.67
C ASP A 101 -11.01 6.35 10.31
N ASN A 102 -11.43 5.13 10.64
CA ASN A 102 -10.72 3.92 10.20
C ASN A 102 -10.74 3.78 8.67
N VAL A 103 -11.88 4.03 8.01
CA VAL A 103 -11.99 3.97 6.55
C VAL A 103 -11.12 5.03 5.88
N ILE A 104 -11.12 6.28 6.37
CA ILE A 104 -10.24 7.34 5.85
C ILE A 104 -8.76 6.96 6.06
N GLY A 105 -8.41 6.38 7.20
CA GLY A 105 -7.06 5.88 7.49
C GLY A 105 -6.61 4.75 6.56
N VAL A 106 -7.51 3.81 6.22
CA VAL A 106 -7.21 2.70 5.30
C VAL A 106 -7.12 3.17 3.85
N LEU A 107 -7.95 4.12 3.40
CA LEU A 107 -7.80 4.76 2.08
C LEU A 107 -6.39 5.40 1.94
N PHE A 108 -5.94 6.13 2.96
CA PHE A 108 -4.61 6.72 3.00
C PHE A 108 -3.48 5.69 2.97
N ALA A 109 -3.61 4.62 3.76
CA ALA A 109 -2.62 3.55 3.80
C ALA A 109 -2.53 2.79 2.46
N ALA A 110 -3.66 2.42 1.86
CA ALA A 110 -3.72 1.58 0.67
C ALA A 110 -3.20 2.29 -0.59
N GLN A 111 -3.60 3.55 -0.83
CA GLN A 111 -3.24 4.23 -2.08
C GLN A 111 -1.73 4.49 -2.17
N ASP A 112 -1.19 5.31 -1.27
CA ASP A 112 0.10 5.94 -1.52
C ASP A 112 1.30 5.06 -1.15
N THR A 113 1.13 4.12 -0.20
CA THR A 113 2.19 3.14 0.11
C THR A 113 2.29 2.09 -1.00
N THR A 114 1.19 1.45 -1.40
CA THR A 114 1.21 0.40 -2.43
C THR A 114 1.56 0.99 -3.80
N ALA A 115 0.98 2.12 -4.21
CA ALA A 115 1.34 2.76 -5.49
C ALA A 115 2.83 3.12 -5.58
N THR A 116 3.45 3.49 -4.45
CA THR A 116 4.91 3.71 -4.38
C THR A 116 5.66 2.41 -4.64
N VAL A 117 5.37 1.34 -3.89
CA VAL A 117 6.08 0.06 -4.03
C VAL A 117 5.90 -0.53 -5.43
N LEU A 118 4.69 -0.52 -5.98
CA LEU A 118 4.41 -0.97 -7.36
C LEU A 118 5.26 -0.22 -8.39
N THR A 119 5.42 1.10 -8.23
CA THR A 119 6.25 1.92 -9.14
C THR A 119 7.73 1.56 -9.04
N TRP A 120 8.23 1.29 -7.83
CA TRP A 120 9.61 0.81 -7.64
C TRP A 120 9.85 -0.59 -8.19
N VAL A 121 8.90 -1.50 -8.04
CA VAL A 121 8.98 -2.86 -8.62
C VAL A 121 9.05 -2.79 -10.15
N VAL A 122 8.20 -1.97 -10.80
CA VAL A 122 8.25 -1.81 -12.27
C VAL A 122 9.56 -1.15 -12.72
N LYS A 123 10.06 -0.15 -12.00
CA LYS A 123 11.37 0.48 -12.29
C LYS A 123 12.49 -0.55 -12.24
N PHE A 124 12.62 -1.28 -11.13
CA PHE A 124 13.72 -2.22 -10.95
C PHE A 124 13.62 -3.44 -11.88
N LEU A 125 12.43 -3.97 -12.16
CA LEU A 125 12.28 -5.03 -13.18
C LEU A 125 12.70 -4.54 -14.57
N SER A 126 12.50 -3.25 -14.90
CA SER A 126 12.95 -2.67 -16.17
C SER A 126 14.47 -2.38 -16.22
N GLU A 127 15.15 -2.25 -15.08
CA GLU A 127 16.58 -1.93 -15.00
C GLU A 127 17.48 -3.16 -14.87
N TYR A 128 16.92 -4.30 -14.43
CA TYR A 128 17.67 -5.53 -14.16
C TYR A 128 17.08 -6.72 -14.95
N PRO A 129 17.38 -6.88 -16.26
CA PRO A 129 16.72 -7.86 -17.13
C PRO A 129 16.81 -9.31 -16.65
N ALA A 130 17.97 -9.76 -16.18
CA ALA A 130 18.14 -11.12 -15.67
C ALA A 130 17.25 -11.43 -14.43
N LEU A 131 16.82 -10.39 -13.70
CA LEU A 131 15.87 -10.53 -12.61
C LEU A 131 14.41 -10.50 -13.12
N LEU A 132 14.11 -9.70 -14.14
CA LEU A 132 12.83 -9.78 -14.86
C LEU A 132 12.62 -11.18 -15.44
N ASP A 133 13.65 -11.79 -16.02
CA ASP A 133 13.63 -13.17 -16.51
C ASP A 133 13.37 -14.17 -15.36
N ALA A 134 14.13 -14.08 -14.26
CA ALA A 134 13.96 -14.97 -13.11
C ALA A 134 12.58 -14.87 -12.45
N VAL A 135 12.03 -13.65 -12.31
CA VAL A 135 10.67 -13.43 -11.82
C VAL A 135 9.63 -13.92 -12.84
N THR A 136 9.86 -13.73 -14.15
CA THR A 136 8.95 -14.24 -15.19
C THR A 136 8.90 -15.77 -15.17
N VAL A 137 10.02 -16.46 -14.93
CA VAL A 137 10.07 -17.92 -14.76
C VAL A 137 9.31 -18.37 -13.50
N GLU A 138 9.45 -17.67 -12.37
CA GLU A 138 8.64 -17.92 -11.17
C GLU A 138 7.14 -17.80 -11.48
N GLN A 139 6.73 -16.69 -12.11
CA GLN A 139 5.32 -16.39 -12.36
C GLN A 139 4.69 -17.28 -13.44
N GLU A 140 5.42 -17.67 -14.48
CA GLU A 140 4.98 -18.69 -15.45
C GLU A 140 4.89 -20.08 -14.83
N SER A 141 5.71 -20.42 -13.82
CA SER A 141 5.55 -21.70 -13.09
C SER A 141 4.25 -21.74 -12.29
N VAL A 142 3.86 -20.62 -11.65
CA VAL A 142 2.58 -20.48 -10.94
C VAL A 142 1.41 -20.57 -11.92
N LYS A 143 1.49 -19.88 -13.07
CA LYS A 143 0.49 -19.89 -14.15
C LYS A 143 0.20 -21.30 -14.67
N ARG A 144 1.26 -22.08 -14.94
CA ARG A 144 1.15 -23.48 -15.39
C ARG A 144 0.51 -24.40 -14.35
N SER A 145 0.57 -24.06 -13.05
CA SER A 145 -0.05 -24.85 -11.97
C SER A 145 -1.56 -24.65 -11.81
N LYS A 146 -2.24 -24.02 -12.78
CA LYS A 146 -3.63 -23.53 -12.66
C LYS A 146 -4.53 -23.81 -13.88
N ASP A 147 -4.13 -24.67 -14.82
CA ASP A 147 -4.96 -25.17 -15.94
C ASP A 147 -5.80 -24.09 -16.68
N ASN A 148 -5.14 -22.97 -17.03
CA ASN A 148 -5.70 -21.79 -17.69
C ASN A 148 -6.62 -20.89 -16.84
N GLU A 149 -6.73 -21.11 -15.52
CA GLU A 149 -7.33 -20.12 -14.63
C GLU A 149 -6.37 -18.93 -14.41
N ASP A 150 -6.72 -17.78 -14.98
CA ASP A 150 -5.97 -16.52 -14.93
C ASP A 150 -5.96 -15.84 -13.53
N SER A 151 -6.72 -16.36 -12.56
CA SER A 151 -6.98 -15.70 -11.26
C SER A 151 -6.06 -16.21 -10.14
N LEU A 152 -5.22 -15.36 -9.56
CA LEU A 152 -4.31 -15.75 -8.46
C LEU A 152 -5.03 -15.86 -7.11
N THR A 153 -4.75 -16.94 -6.37
CA THR A 153 -5.25 -17.11 -5.01
C THR A 153 -4.25 -16.66 -3.94
N LEU A 154 -4.73 -16.40 -2.72
CA LEU A 154 -3.90 -16.13 -1.54
C LEU A 154 -3.09 -17.35 -1.04
N ALA A 155 -3.25 -18.51 -1.69
CA ALA A 155 -2.35 -19.65 -1.54
C ALA A 155 -1.20 -19.60 -2.56
N ASP A 156 -1.47 -19.15 -3.80
CA ASP A 156 -0.46 -18.99 -4.85
C ASP A 156 0.60 -17.95 -4.47
N THR A 157 0.23 -16.89 -3.76
CA THR A 157 1.18 -15.89 -3.23
C THR A 157 2.20 -16.47 -2.24
N LYS A 158 1.98 -17.69 -1.70
CA LYS A 158 2.97 -18.40 -0.88
C LYS A 158 4.01 -19.14 -1.72
N LYS A 159 3.75 -19.37 -3.01
CA LYS A 159 4.68 -19.96 -4.00
C LYS A 159 5.70 -18.93 -4.53
N MET A 160 5.71 -17.70 -3.99
CA MET A 160 6.55 -16.57 -4.45
C MET A 160 7.56 -16.15 -3.36
N PRO A 161 8.55 -17.01 -3.02
CA PRO A 161 9.32 -16.94 -1.78
C PRO A 161 10.32 -15.79 -1.69
N LEU A 162 10.62 -15.09 -2.79
CA LEU A 162 11.61 -14.00 -2.90
C LEU A 162 11.29 -12.73 -2.07
N THR A 163 10.27 -12.73 -1.21
CA THR A 163 9.51 -11.51 -0.85
C THR A 163 9.38 -11.16 0.67
N THR A 164 9.81 -11.97 1.66
CA THR A 164 9.42 -11.79 3.12
C THR A 164 10.42 -12.30 4.21
N ARG A 165 10.55 -11.67 5.45
CA ARG A 165 11.15 -12.09 6.81
C ARG A 165 11.89 -10.90 7.58
N VAL A 166 12.30 -10.75 8.89
CA VAL A 166 12.16 -11.32 10.31
C VAL A 166 12.83 -10.36 11.41
N ARG A 167 12.96 -10.61 12.78
CA ARG A 167 13.41 -9.67 13.94
C ARG A 167 14.09 -10.28 15.24
N LEU A 168 15.08 -9.83 16.10
CA LEU A 168 16.14 -8.77 16.49
C LEU A 168 15.93 -7.50 17.43
N THR A 169 16.98 -6.67 17.66
CA THR A 169 17.36 -5.91 18.91
C THR A 169 17.68 -4.37 18.82
N SER A 170 18.48 -3.77 19.75
CA SER A 170 18.11 -2.56 20.53
C SER A 170 19.24 -1.62 21.08
N TYR A 171 18.89 -0.36 21.41
CA TYR A 171 19.66 0.64 22.20
C TYR A 171 18.81 1.31 23.31
N LEU A 172 19.43 2.04 24.25
CA LEU A 172 18.74 2.80 25.32
C LEU A 172 18.35 4.22 24.87
N ILE A 173 17.18 4.74 25.32
CA ILE A 173 16.62 6.03 24.89
C ILE A 173 16.03 6.81 26.09
N PRO A 174 16.25 8.14 26.23
CA PRO A 174 15.73 8.93 27.35
C PRO A 174 14.19 9.02 27.39
N LYS A 175 13.63 9.09 28.62
CA LYS A 175 12.18 9.23 28.85
C LYS A 175 11.64 10.50 28.18
N GLY A 176 10.52 10.38 27.47
CA GLY A 176 9.82 11.50 26.81
C GLY A 176 10.33 11.86 25.41
N TRP A 177 11.44 11.27 24.95
CA TRP A 177 11.91 11.48 23.58
C TRP A 177 11.03 10.73 22.56
N LYS A 178 10.75 11.37 21.43
CA LYS A 178 10.08 10.73 20.28
C LYS A 178 11.13 9.98 19.45
N VAL A 179 10.87 8.71 19.19
CA VAL A 179 11.75 7.84 18.40
C VAL A 179 11.21 7.73 16.98
N MET A 180 12.02 8.10 15.98
CA MET A 180 11.68 7.94 14.57
C MET A 180 12.54 6.80 13.97
N PRO A 181 12.04 5.56 13.87
CA PRO A 181 12.79 4.46 13.31
C PRO A 181 12.94 4.64 11.79
N LEU A 182 14.13 5.07 11.34
CA LEU A 182 14.45 5.23 9.93
C LEU A 182 14.74 3.88 9.27
N PHE A 183 13.70 3.07 9.06
CA PHE A 183 13.79 1.73 8.46
C PHE A 183 14.58 1.71 7.15
N ARG A 184 14.50 2.78 6.33
CA ARG A 184 15.34 2.95 5.12
C ARG A 184 16.82 2.75 5.42
N ASN A 185 17.35 3.36 6.49
CA ASN A 185 18.78 3.32 6.80
C ASN A 185 19.21 1.90 7.18
N ILE A 186 18.34 1.17 7.89
CA ILE A 186 18.53 -0.24 8.23
C ILE A 186 18.56 -1.10 6.95
N HIS A 187 17.64 -0.84 6.02
CA HIS A 187 17.58 -1.53 4.72
C HIS A 187 18.77 -1.20 3.81
N HIS A 188 19.54 -0.14 4.11
CA HIS A 188 20.74 0.27 3.36
C HIS A 188 22.04 0.10 4.17
N ASN A 189 22.04 -0.62 5.30
CA ASN A 189 23.26 -0.88 6.06
C ASN A 189 24.08 -2.00 5.37
N PRO A 190 25.34 -1.74 4.93
CA PRO A 190 26.17 -2.76 4.30
C PRO A 190 26.51 -3.96 5.22
N GLU A 191 26.47 -3.82 6.55
CA GLU A 191 26.64 -4.93 7.51
C GLU A 191 25.52 -5.99 7.43
N PHE A 192 24.39 -5.58 6.86
CA PHE A 192 23.16 -6.36 6.74
C PHE A 192 22.85 -6.74 5.28
N PHE A 193 23.16 -5.83 4.34
CA PHE A 193 22.93 -6.00 2.92
C PHE A 193 24.18 -5.54 2.15
N PRO A 194 25.11 -6.44 1.82
CA PRO A 194 26.25 -6.13 0.95
C PRO A 194 25.78 -5.48 -0.35
N ASP A 195 26.49 -4.45 -0.82
CA ASP A 195 26.07 -3.56 -1.90
C ASP A 195 24.61 -3.10 -1.77
N PRO A 196 24.27 -2.30 -0.74
CA PRO A 196 22.89 -1.95 -0.39
C PRO A 196 22.18 -1.08 -1.44
N HIS A 197 22.92 -0.49 -2.37
CA HIS A 197 22.39 0.32 -3.47
C HIS A 197 22.09 -0.50 -4.74
N ASN A 198 22.55 -1.75 -4.82
CA ASN A 198 22.29 -2.64 -5.95
C ASN A 198 21.00 -3.44 -5.73
N PHE A 199 20.07 -3.40 -6.69
CA PHE A 199 18.85 -4.21 -6.64
C PHE A 199 19.12 -5.67 -7.02
N ASP A 200 19.75 -6.38 -6.10
CA ASP A 200 19.83 -7.83 -6.08
C ASP A 200 18.71 -8.41 -5.21
N THR A 201 18.04 -9.47 -5.70
CA THR A 201 17.09 -10.28 -4.91
C THR A 201 17.70 -11.59 -4.41
N SER A 202 18.87 -12.00 -4.91
CA SER A 202 19.54 -13.23 -4.47
C SER A 202 19.91 -13.19 -2.98
N ARG A 203 20.16 -11.99 -2.44
CA ARG A 203 20.26 -11.69 -1.00
C ARG A 203 19.08 -12.18 -0.14
N PHE A 204 17.92 -12.47 -0.74
CA PHE A 204 16.73 -13.00 -0.05
C PHE A 204 16.52 -14.52 -0.25
N LYS A 205 17.40 -15.22 -0.98
CA LYS A 205 17.42 -16.71 -1.05
C LYS A 205 17.64 -17.32 0.33
N VAL A 206 18.48 -16.68 1.14
CA VAL A 206 18.57 -16.90 2.58
C VAL A 206 17.67 -15.86 3.27
N PRO A 207 16.89 -16.23 4.31
CA PRO A 207 16.21 -15.27 5.17
C PRO A 207 17.15 -14.13 5.59
N PRO A 208 16.81 -12.85 5.34
CA PRO A 208 17.64 -11.74 5.80
C PRO A 208 17.75 -11.78 7.33
N LYS A 209 18.88 -11.28 7.86
CA LYS A 209 19.10 -11.19 9.31
C LYS A 209 17.86 -10.57 9.98
N PRO A 210 17.49 -11.01 11.19
CA PRO A 210 16.35 -10.42 11.87
C PRO A 210 16.54 -8.88 12.05
N ASN A 211 15.48 -8.07 11.99
CA ASN A 211 15.40 -6.59 12.03
C ASN A 211 16.26 -5.88 10.98
N THR A 212 16.72 -6.55 9.94
CA THR A 212 17.38 -5.82 8.84
C THR A 212 16.37 -5.40 7.76
N PHE A 213 15.27 -6.15 7.59
CA PHE A 213 14.22 -5.86 6.62
C PHE A 213 12.85 -5.72 7.31
N MET A 214 12.26 -4.52 7.27
CA MET A 214 10.98 -4.18 7.89
C MET A 214 10.12 -3.23 7.03
N PRO A 215 9.82 -3.54 5.75
CA PRO A 215 9.00 -2.69 4.89
C PRO A 215 7.58 -2.42 5.43
N PHE A 216 7.08 -3.27 6.32
CA PHE A 216 5.74 -3.18 6.93
C PHE A 216 5.77 -2.87 8.44
N GLY A 217 6.91 -2.39 8.97
CA GLY A 217 7.12 -2.23 10.41
C GLY A 217 7.05 -3.58 11.15
N ASN A 218 6.79 -3.57 12.46
CA ASN A 218 6.48 -4.78 13.23
C ASN A 218 5.81 -4.49 14.59
N GLY A 219 5.22 -5.53 15.19
CA GLY A 219 4.71 -5.55 16.56
C GLY A 219 3.21 -5.28 16.60
N ALA A 220 2.74 -4.70 17.71
CA ALA A 220 1.37 -4.19 17.82
C ALA A 220 1.02 -3.14 16.75
N HIS A 221 2.03 -2.53 16.12
CA HIS A 221 1.90 -1.58 15.01
C HIS A 221 2.59 -2.10 13.72
N SER A 222 2.60 -3.42 13.52
CA SER A 222 2.83 -3.99 12.19
C SER A 222 1.71 -3.59 11.22
N CYS A 223 2.00 -3.38 9.95
CA CYS A 223 1.00 -2.95 8.98
C CYS A 223 -0.10 -4.02 8.79
N PRO A 224 -1.38 -3.74 9.09
CA PRO A 224 -2.46 -4.70 8.88
C PRO A 224 -2.70 -4.97 7.37
N GLY A 225 -2.46 -3.98 6.51
CA GLY A 225 -2.57 -4.09 5.06
C GLY A 225 -1.47 -4.91 4.38
N ASN A 226 -0.47 -5.41 5.11
CA ASN A 226 0.69 -6.16 4.59
C ASN A 226 0.30 -7.29 3.60
N ARG A 227 -0.75 -8.07 3.91
CA ARG A 227 -1.22 -9.16 3.02
C ARG A 227 -1.90 -8.66 1.75
N LEU A 228 -2.65 -7.55 1.84
CA LEU A 228 -3.29 -6.91 0.68
C LEU A 228 -2.23 -6.31 -0.25
N ALA A 229 -1.28 -5.53 0.31
CA ALA A 229 -0.19 -4.92 -0.45
C ALA A 229 0.64 -5.97 -1.20
N HIS A 230 1.01 -7.08 -0.56
CA HIS A 230 1.65 -8.20 -1.26
C HIS A 230 0.79 -8.77 -2.39
N THR A 231 -0.51 -8.98 -2.16
CA THR A 231 -1.44 -9.52 -3.16
C THR A 231 -1.56 -8.58 -4.37
N GLU A 232 -1.65 -7.26 -4.14
CA GLU A 232 -1.62 -6.23 -5.20
C GLU A 232 -0.32 -6.26 -6.01
N ILE A 233 0.83 -6.39 -5.34
CA ILE A 233 2.15 -6.49 -5.98
C ILE A 233 2.24 -7.75 -6.84
N PHE A 234 1.85 -8.90 -6.30
CA PHE A 234 1.92 -10.17 -7.03
C PHE A 234 0.98 -10.18 -8.24
N ILE A 235 -0.26 -9.71 -8.11
CA ILE A 235 -1.22 -9.63 -9.23
C ILE A 235 -0.71 -8.67 -10.32
N LEU A 236 -0.18 -7.50 -9.94
CA LEU A 236 0.36 -6.56 -10.93
C LEU A 236 1.58 -7.15 -11.63
N VAL A 237 2.56 -7.67 -10.89
CA VAL A 237 3.78 -8.28 -11.46
C VAL A 237 3.42 -9.43 -12.38
N HIS A 238 2.55 -10.34 -11.95
CA HIS A 238 2.13 -11.50 -12.71
C HIS A 238 1.54 -11.10 -14.08
N HIS A 239 0.54 -10.21 -14.10
CA HIS A 239 -0.07 -9.81 -15.37
C HIS A 239 0.86 -8.92 -16.21
N LEU A 240 1.68 -8.07 -15.59
CA LEU A 240 2.61 -7.21 -16.32
C LEU A 240 3.68 -8.04 -17.05
N THR A 241 4.32 -8.99 -16.38
CA THR A 241 5.38 -9.84 -16.98
C THR A 241 4.83 -10.86 -17.98
N THR A 242 3.65 -11.43 -17.73
CA THR A 242 3.09 -12.51 -18.57
C THR A 242 2.26 -12.02 -19.76
N LYS A 243 1.75 -10.77 -19.73
CA LYS A 243 0.88 -10.24 -20.81
C LYS A 243 1.42 -9.02 -21.54
N PHE A 244 2.47 -8.35 -21.03
CA PHE A 244 3.02 -7.14 -21.64
C PHE A 244 4.54 -7.21 -21.84
N ARG A 245 5.03 -6.35 -22.74
CA ARG A 245 6.44 -5.97 -22.87
C ARG A 245 6.47 -4.45 -22.87
N TRP A 246 7.41 -3.84 -22.16
CA TRP A 246 7.49 -2.40 -21.97
C TRP A 246 8.95 -1.94 -21.87
N LYS A 247 9.17 -0.65 -22.06
CA LYS A 247 10.43 0.06 -21.80
C LYS A 247 10.14 1.36 -21.06
N VAL A 248 11.01 1.78 -20.14
CA VAL A 248 10.96 3.13 -19.56
C VAL A 248 11.33 4.16 -20.62
N VAL A 249 10.62 5.30 -20.62
CA VAL A 249 10.83 6.40 -21.57
C VAL A 249 11.11 7.69 -20.82
N GLY A 250 12.19 8.38 -21.18
CA GLY A 250 12.65 9.60 -20.54
C GLY A 250 14.17 9.63 -20.38
N ARG A 251 14.70 10.66 -19.69
CA ARG A 251 16.13 10.80 -19.36
C ARG A 251 16.41 11.14 -17.89
N GLU A 252 15.39 11.40 -17.07
CA GLU A 252 15.58 11.76 -15.65
C GLU A 252 15.44 10.55 -14.72
N ASN A 253 16.58 9.98 -14.30
CA ASN A 253 16.62 8.86 -13.34
C ASN A 253 16.58 9.33 -11.86
N GLY A 254 16.08 10.53 -11.60
CA GLY A 254 16.06 11.14 -10.25
C GLY A 254 14.92 10.63 -9.37
N ILE A 255 15.07 10.83 -8.06
CA ILE A 255 14.04 10.53 -7.05
C ILE A 255 13.50 11.86 -6.48
N GLU A 256 12.19 11.96 -6.35
CA GLU A 256 11.52 12.96 -5.52
C GLU A 256 11.11 12.33 -4.18
N TYR A 257 11.30 13.06 -3.08
CA TYR A 257 11.07 12.59 -1.71
C TYR A 257 10.00 13.43 -1.02
N GLY A 258 8.80 12.89 -0.81
CA GLY A 258 7.79 13.57 -0.01
C GLY A 258 6.40 12.90 0.00
N PRO A 259 5.90 12.45 1.17
CA PRO A 259 6.67 11.77 2.22
C PRO A 259 7.22 10.41 1.74
N PHE A 260 6.71 9.90 0.61
CA PHE A 260 7.13 8.66 -0.03
C PHE A 260 8.13 8.96 -1.18
N PRO A 261 9.03 8.03 -1.50
CA PRO A 261 9.98 8.17 -2.61
C PRO A 261 9.33 7.81 -3.96
N ILE A 262 9.33 8.72 -4.94
CA ILE A 262 8.85 8.41 -6.31
C ILE A 262 9.91 8.78 -7.35
N PRO A 263 9.97 8.09 -8.51
CA PRO A 263 10.77 8.57 -9.64
C PRO A 263 10.26 9.93 -10.11
N LYS A 264 11.19 10.84 -10.43
CA LYS A 264 10.85 12.10 -11.10
C LYS A 264 10.05 11.81 -12.37
N GLN A 265 9.12 12.71 -12.70
CA GLN A 265 8.20 12.58 -13.84
C GLN A 265 7.28 11.34 -13.80
N GLY A 266 7.25 10.57 -12.70
CA GLY A 266 6.28 9.50 -12.47
C GLY A 266 6.52 8.17 -13.19
N LEU A 267 7.73 7.95 -13.74
CA LEU A 267 8.15 6.75 -14.49
C LEU A 267 7.29 6.46 -15.75
N PRO A 268 7.49 7.21 -16.85
CA PRO A 268 6.81 6.93 -18.11
C PRO A 268 7.26 5.59 -18.71
N ILE A 269 6.34 4.82 -19.26
CA ILE A 269 6.60 3.55 -19.96
C ILE A 269 5.86 3.51 -21.31
N MET A 270 6.40 2.72 -22.24
CA MET A 270 5.86 2.43 -23.58
C MET A 270 6.00 0.95 -23.89
#